data_AF-A0A1U7IYW9-F1
#
_entry.id   AF-A0A1U7IYW9-F1
#
_cell.length_a   1.000
_cell.length_b   1.000
_cell.length_c   1.000
_cell.angle_alpha   90.00
_cell.angle_beta   90.00
_cell.angle_gamma   90.00
#
_symmetry.space_group_name_H-M   'P 1'
#
loop_
_entity.id
_entity.type
_entity.pdbx_description
1 polymer ?
#
loop_
_entity_poly.entity_id
_entity_poly.type
_entity_poly.pdbx_seq_one_letter_code
_entity_poly.pdbx_strand_id
1 'polypeptide(L)'
;MSEPQLPKEPETEKGRLMRQQYLALAKASLKDAKDYESLYTRYSDNSVAAKGLDQEVARAALQTGKSPRQVIQLLAQGPFTQQQILGLSDEEKQAALPKLLQYAQKTVDSLHQQRYLEYACSVTGKTQSYSDLYRDNVSSDLSAIQLDQKVTAAALGVGESGDGVAALLLQGPYSRFQQDVQGTSLQTVEQYARGTVAQVQAIQALQMGQSQRMPPRARNLER
;
A
#
# COMPACT_ATOMS: atom_id res chain seq x y z
N MET A 1 -7.46 -40.98 2.04
CA MET A 1 -7.27 -39.53 1.82
C MET A 1 -6.26 -39.06 2.84
N SER A 2 -5.11 -38.55 2.42
CA SER A 2 -4.07 -38.08 3.33
C SER A 2 -4.56 -36.81 4.05
N GLU A 3 -4.32 -36.70 5.35
CA GLU A 3 -4.66 -35.51 6.12
C GLU A 3 -3.99 -34.26 5.50
N PRO A 4 -4.66 -33.08 5.49
CA PRO A 4 -4.05 -31.85 5.01
C PRO A 4 -2.83 -31.55 5.86
N GLN A 5 -1.66 -31.52 5.23
CA GLN A 5 -0.44 -31.19 5.95
C GLN A 5 -0.46 -29.69 6.29
N LEU A 6 -0.48 -29.37 7.58
CA LEU A 6 -0.61 -28.00 8.05
C LEU A 6 0.75 -27.30 8.15
N PRO A 7 0.81 -25.97 7.96
CA PRO A 7 2.02 -25.22 8.20
C PRO A 7 2.40 -25.32 9.67
N LYS A 8 3.70 -25.55 9.92
CA LYS A 8 4.23 -25.50 11.28
C LYS A 8 3.95 -24.15 11.92
N GLU A 9 3.75 -24.14 13.24
CA GLU A 9 3.71 -22.91 14.01
C GLU A 9 5.06 -22.17 13.86
N PRO A 10 5.08 -20.82 13.77
CA PRO A 10 6.34 -20.11 13.68
C PRO A 10 7.12 -20.31 14.98
N GLU A 11 8.40 -20.66 14.85
CA GLU A 11 9.25 -20.97 16.00
C GLU A 11 9.57 -19.72 16.84
N THR A 12 9.57 -18.55 16.20
CA THR A 12 9.89 -17.27 16.84
C THR A 12 8.64 -16.54 17.33
N GLU A 13 8.77 -15.82 18.45
CA GLU A 13 7.71 -14.95 18.98
C GLU A 13 7.24 -13.92 17.95
N LYS A 14 8.20 -13.30 17.23
CA LYS A 14 7.90 -12.38 16.14
C LYS A 14 7.05 -13.04 15.05
N GLY A 15 7.38 -14.29 14.67
CA GLY A 15 6.61 -15.05 13.69
C GLY A 15 5.19 -15.34 14.18
N ARG A 16 5.03 -15.75 15.44
CA ARG A 16 3.71 -15.98 16.06
C ARG A 16 2.86 -14.70 16.06
N LEU A 17 3.46 -13.57 16.44
CA LEU A 17 2.79 -12.27 16.42
C LEU A 17 2.35 -11.87 15.00
N MET A 18 3.21 -12.05 13.99
CA MET A 18 2.84 -11.76 12.59
C MET A 18 1.69 -12.65 12.12
N ARG A 19 1.68 -13.94 12.49
CA ARG A 19 0.59 -14.85 12.13
C ARG A 19 -0.73 -14.43 12.79
N GLN A 20 -0.69 -14.02 14.05
CA GLN A 20 -1.85 -13.48 14.74
C GLN A 20 -2.36 -12.19 14.08
N GLN A 21 -1.47 -11.29 13.68
CA GLN A 21 -1.84 -10.06 12.97
C GLN A 21 -2.46 -10.36 11.60
N TYR A 22 -1.88 -11.29 10.83
CA TYR A 22 -2.46 -11.73 9.57
C TYR A 22 -3.87 -12.30 9.78
N LEU A 23 -4.04 -13.19 10.77
CA LEU A 23 -5.33 -13.79 11.10
C LEU A 23 -6.36 -12.73 11.50
N ALA A 24 -5.98 -11.73 12.31
CA ALA A 24 -6.87 -10.65 12.72
C ALA A 24 -7.38 -9.84 11.52
N LEU A 25 -6.49 -9.50 10.58
CA LEU A 25 -6.85 -8.81 9.34
C LEU A 25 -7.72 -9.67 8.44
N ALA A 26 -7.38 -10.95 8.27
CA ALA A 26 -8.16 -11.89 7.49
C ALA A 26 -9.59 -12.07 8.05
N LYS A 27 -9.73 -12.12 9.37
CA LYS A 27 -11.03 -12.18 10.06
C LYS A 27 -11.87 -10.94 9.80
N ALA A 28 -11.27 -9.76 9.86
CA ALA A 28 -11.96 -8.51 9.55
C ALA A 28 -12.48 -8.49 8.10
N SER A 29 -11.71 -9.05 7.16
CA SER A 29 -12.07 -9.08 5.74
C SER A 29 -13.06 -10.20 5.37
N LEU A 30 -12.99 -11.38 6.01
CA LEU A 30 -13.75 -12.58 5.62
C LEU A 30 -14.90 -12.96 6.58
N LYS A 31 -15.03 -12.28 7.73
CA LYS A 31 -16.04 -12.45 8.79
C LYS A 31 -16.17 -13.84 9.44
N ASP A 32 -15.66 -14.92 8.84
CA ASP A 32 -15.98 -16.32 9.25
C ASP A 32 -14.79 -17.21 9.66
N ALA A 33 -13.54 -16.74 9.55
CA ALA A 33 -12.38 -17.56 9.98
C ALA A 33 -12.25 -17.59 11.51
N LYS A 34 -12.14 -18.76 12.14
CA LYS A 34 -12.03 -18.87 13.62
C LYS A 34 -10.58 -18.89 14.09
N ASP A 35 -9.73 -19.62 13.39
CA ASP A 35 -8.32 -19.83 13.70
C ASP A 35 -7.50 -19.88 12.40
N TYR A 36 -6.18 -20.00 12.54
CA TYR A 36 -5.29 -20.02 11.39
C TYR A 36 -5.41 -21.33 10.58
N GLU A 37 -5.70 -22.45 11.24
CA GLU A 37 -5.82 -23.76 10.60
C GLU A 37 -7.02 -23.79 9.65
N SER A 38 -8.20 -23.39 10.13
CA SER A 38 -9.42 -23.26 9.31
C SER A 38 -9.23 -22.29 8.15
N LEU A 39 -8.50 -21.19 8.36
CA LEU A 39 -8.13 -20.27 7.29
C LEU A 39 -7.21 -20.95 6.27
N TYR A 40 -6.19 -21.67 6.74
CA TYR A 40 -5.24 -22.35 5.86
C TYR A 40 -5.94 -23.40 5.00
N THR A 41 -6.65 -24.35 5.60
CA THR A 41 -7.35 -25.44 4.91
C THR A 41 -8.34 -24.92 3.88
N ARG A 42 -8.99 -23.78 4.14
CA ARG A 42 -9.96 -23.19 3.21
C ARG A 42 -9.31 -22.63 1.94
N TYR A 43 -8.08 -22.12 2.04
CA TYR A 43 -7.45 -21.34 0.98
C TYR A 43 -6.24 -22.04 0.34
N SER A 44 -5.57 -22.97 1.03
CA SER A 44 -4.31 -23.61 0.59
C SER A 44 -4.41 -24.29 -0.77
N ASP A 45 -5.56 -24.91 -1.05
CA ASP A 45 -5.75 -25.76 -2.22
C ASP A 45 -6.18 -24.96 -3.45
N ASN A 46 -6.51 -23.67 -3.27
CA ASN A 46 -6.90 -22.77 -4.35
C ASN A 46 -6.00 -21.53 -4.36
N SER A 47 -4.98 -21.57 -5.21
CA SER A 47 -4.00 -20.47 -5.33
C SER A 47 -4.63 -19.12 -5.69
N VAL A 48 -5.76 -19.09 -6.42
CA VAL A 48 -6.45 -17.84 -6.76
C VAL A 48 -7.14 -17.27 -5.53
N ALA A 49 -7.86 -18.11 -4.78
CA ALA A 49 -8.53 -17.69 -3.56
C ALA A 49 -7.52 -17.23 -2.49
N ALA A 50 -6.41 -17.95 -2.33
CA ALA A 50 -5.37 -17.58 -1.36
C ALA A 50 -4.70 -16.25 -1.69
N LYS A 51 -4.41 -15.99 -2.98
CA LYS A 51 -3.89 -14.68 -3.42
C LYS A 51 -4.91 -13.57 -3.26
N GLY A 52 -6.21 -13.85 -3.50
CA GLY A 52 -7.28 -12.90 -3.24
C GLY A 52 -7.37 -12.52 -1.76
N LEU A 53 -7.23 -13.49 -0.85
CA LEU A 53 -7.15 -13.22 0.59
C LEU A 53 -5.93 -12.36 0.94
N ASP A 54 -4.76 -12.69 0.40
CA ASP A 54 -3.55 -11.89 0.61
C ASP A 54 -3.73 -10.44 0.15
N GLN A 55 -4.41 -10.21 -0.99
CA GLN A 55 -4.75 -8.87 -1.45
C GLN A 55 -5.66 -8.12 -0.46
N GLU A 56 -6.70 -8.77 0.07
CA GLU A 56 -7.59 -8.15 1.07
C GLU A 56 -6.88 -7.85 2.39
N VAL A 57 -6.04 -8.77 2.88
CA VAL A 57 -5.22 -8.57 4.08
C VAL A 57 -4.23 -7.43 3.87
N ALA A 58 -3.55 -7.40 2.73
CA ALA A 58 -2.62 -6.33 2.39
C ALA A 58 -3.34 -4.97 2.27
N ARG A 59 -4.52 -4.93 1.65
CA ARG A 59 -5.33 -3.71 1.56
C ARG A 59 -5.70 -3.19 2.95
N ALA A 60 -6.24 -4.05 3.81
CA ALA A 60 -6.60 -3.68 5.18
C ALA A 60 -5.38 -3.23 5.99
N ALA A 61 -4.25 -3.92 5.85
CA ALA A 61 -3.00 -3.55 6.51
C ALA A 61 -2.52 -2.15 6.11
N LEU A 62 -2.49 -1.85 4.82
CA LEU A 62 -2.09 -0.54 4.29
C LEU A 62 -3.04 0.58 4.76
N GLN A 63 -4.35 0.32 4.79
CA GLN A 63 -5.35 1.29 5.30
C GLN A 63 -5.18 1.60 6.78
N THR A 64 -4.69 0.66 7.58
CA THR A 64 -4.35 0.88 9.01
C THR A 64 -2.99 1.54 9.22
N GLY A 65 -2.33 2.02 8.15
CA GLY A 65 -1.06 2.73 8.22
C GLY A 65 0.17 1.83 8.36
N LYS A 66 0.06 0.51 8.13
CA LYS A 66 1.23 -0.36 8.09
C LYS A 66 2.10 -0.03 6.89
N SER A 67 3.42 -0.02 7.10
CA SER A 67 4.36 0.26 6.02
C SER A 67 4.41 -0.90 5.00
N PRO A 68 4.79 -0.65 3.73
CA PRO A 68 4.93 -1.68 2.70
C PRO A 68 5.74 -2.90 3.18
N ARG A 69 6.85 -2.63 3.89
CA ARG A 69 7.73 -3.66 4.46
C ARG A 69 7.04 -4.52 5.51
N GLN A 70 6.21 -3.92 6.36
CA GLN A 70 5.41 -4.68 7.34
C GLN A 70 4.37 -5.54 6.65
N VAL A 71 3.72 -5.03 5.60
CA VAL A 71 2.73 -5.80 4.83
C VAL A 71 3.39 -7.00 4.14
N ILE A 72 4.57 -6.84 3.55
CA ILE A 72 5.34 -7.96 2.97
C ILE A 72 5.63 -9.04 4.02
N GLN A 73 6.01 -8.64 5.24
CA GLN A 73 6.23 -9.58 6.35
C GLN A 73 4.94 -10.28 6.79
N LEU A 74 3.80 -9.60 6.74
CA LEU A 74 2.49 -10.19 7.02
C LEU A 74 2.11 -11.22 5.96
N LEU A 75 2.30 -10.90 4.66
CA LEU A 75 2.00 -11.82 3.55
C LEU A 75 2.84 -13.10 3.57
N ALA A 76 4.00 -13.09 4.24
CA ALA A 76 4.75 -14.30 4.51
C ALA A 76 3.97 -15.32 5.36
N GLN A 77 2.99 -14.87 6.15
CA GLN A 77 2.11 -15.71 6.96
C GLN A 77 0.83 -16.13 6.22
N GLY A 78 0.62 -15.69 4.97
CA GLY A 78 -0.58 -16.02 4.22
C GLY A 78 -0.64 -17.49 3.78
N PRO A 79 -1.84 -18.08 3.61
CA PRO A 79 -1.99 -19.46 3.15
C PRO A 79 -1.28 -19.73 1.82
N PHE A 80 -1.27 -18.77 0.90
CA PHE A 80 -0.54 -18.92 -0.37
C PHE A 80 0.95 -19.15 -0.10
N THR A 81 1.60 -18.24 0.62
CA THR A 81 3.03 -18.31 0.91
C THR A 81 3.38 -19.56 1.71
N GLN A 82 2.59 -19.91 2.72
CA GLN A 82 2.82 -21.10 3.54
C GLN A 82 2.69 -22.39 2.73
N GLN A 83 1.72 -22.48 1.81
CA GLN A 83 1.59 -23.64 0.91
C GLN A 83 2.80 -23.78 -0.02
N GLN A 84 3.40 -22.68 -0.48
CA GLN A 84 4.58 -22.74 -1.35
C GLN A 84 5.84 -23.28 -0.66
N ILE A 85 5.91 -23.20 0.67
CA ILE A 85 7.08 -23.64 1.45
C ILE A 85 6.80 -24.90 2.28
N LEU A 86 5.58 -25.42 2.20
CA LEU A 86 5.17 -26.60 2.94
C LEU A 86 5.94 -27.82 2.45
N GLY A 87 6.55 -28.57 3.37
CA GLY A 87 7.31 -29.78 3.07
C GLY A 87 8.70 -29.56 2.46
N LEU A 88 9.10 -28.30 2.18
CA LEU A 88 10.43 -27.98 1.66
C LEU A 88 11.53 -28.10 2.72
N SER A 89 12.74 -28.48 2.29
CA SER A 89 13.97 -28.36 3.10
C SER A 89 14.33 -26.89 3.34
N ASP A 90 15.27 -26.62 4.24
CA ASP A 90 15.71 -25.25 4.48
C ASP A 90 16.48 -24.65 3.29
N GLU A 91 17.23 -25.46 2.53
CA GLU A 91 17.83 -24.98 1.27
C GLU A 91 16.77 -24.63 0.23
N GLU A 92 15.72 -25.46 0.10
CA GLU A 92 14.63 -25.24 -0.84
C GLU A 92 13.80 -23.99 -0.47
N LYS A 93 13.54 -23.76 0.82
CA LYS A 93 12.92 -22.52 1.30
C LYS A 93 13.76 -21.30 0.95
N GLN A 94 15.07 -21.38 1.16
CA GLN A 94 15.99 -20.28 0.83
C GLN A 94 15.99 -19.99 -0.68
N ALA A 95 15.89 -21.03 -1.51
CA ALA A 95 15.77 -20.89 -2.96
C ALA A 95 14.40 -20.31 -3.41
N ALA A 96 13.31 -20.61 -2.68
CA ALA A 96 11.98 -20.10 -2.96
C ALA A 96 11.78 -18.64 -2.51
N LEU A 97 12.52 -18.19 -1.49
CA LEU A 97 12.36 -16.89 -0.84
C LEU A 97 12.33 -15.70 -1.82
N PRO A 98 13.23 -15.57 -2.82
CA PRO A 98 13.20 -14.44 -3.75
C PRO A 98 11.88 -14.33 -4.52
N LYS A 99 11.30 -15.46 -4.96
CA LYS A 99 10.02 -15.48 -5.69
C LYS A 99 8.85 -15.06 -4.78
N LEU A 100 8.87 -15.49 -3.52
CA LEU A 100 7.83 -15.16 -2.54
C LEU A 100 7.91 -13.69 -2.12
N LEU A 101 9.11 -13.15 -1.94
CA LEU A 101 9.32 -11.72 -1.71
C LEU A 101 8.85 -10.89 -2.90
N GLN A 102 9.17 -11.31 -4.13
CA GLN A 102 8.69 -10.63 -5.33
C GLN A 102 7.16 -10.67 -5.44
N TYR A 103 6.53 -11.79 -5.10
CA TYR A 103 5.08 -11.90 -5.05
C TYR A 103 4.46 -10.91 -4.04
N ALA A 104 4.97 -10.88 -2.81
CA ALA A 104 4.48 -10.00 -1.78
C ALA A 104 4.68 -8.52 -2.16
N GLN A 105 5.84 -8.17 -2.71
CA GLN A 105 6.13 -6.83 -3.22
C GLN A 105 5.15 -6.41 -4.32
N LYS A 106 4.95 -7.25 -5.34
CA LYS A 106 3.98 -6.98 -6.43
C LYS A 106 2.56 -6.79 -5.90
N THR A 107 2.17 -7.56 -4.90
CA THR A 107 0.85 -7.43 -4.27
C THR A 107 0.70 -6.03 -3.64
N VAL A 108 1.69 -5.60 -2.86
CA VAL A 108 1.68 -4.26 -2.25
C VAL A 108 1.75 -3.13 -3.29
N ASP A 109 2.60 -3.26 -4.31
CA ASP A 109 2.73 -2.25 -5.37
C ASP A 109 1.43 -2.10 -6.16
N SER A 110 0.76 -3.20 -6.49
CA SER A 110 -0.52 -3.17 -7.20
C SER A 110 -1.61 -2.46 -6.40
N LEU A 111 -1.62 -2.63 -5.07
CA LEU A 111 -2.56 -1.93 -4.20
C LEU A 111 -2.24 -0.43 -4.09
N HIS A 112 -0.97 -0.05 -4.02
CA HIS A 112 -0.60 1.37 -4.07
C HIS A 112 -0.92 2.00 -5.42
N GLN A 113 -0.72 1.28 -6.52
CA GLN A 113 -1.08 1.75 -7.86
C GLN A 113 -2.59 1.95 -7.99
N GLN A 114 -3.39 1.01 -7.47
CA GLN A 114 -4.84 1.14 -7.44
C GLN A 114 -5.26 2.38 -6.63
N ARG A 115 -4.72 2.56 -5.43
CA ARG A 115 -5.02 3.71 -4.57
C ARG A 115 -4.58 5.03 -5.20
N TYR A 116 -3.40 5.06 -5.84
CA TYR A 116 -2.94 6.23 -6.59
C TYR A 116 -3.97 6.58 -7.68
N LEU A 117 -4.40 5.58 -8.45
CA LEU A 117 -5.40 5.77 -9.51
C LEU A 117 -6.72 6.30 -8.94
N GLU A 118 -7.19 5.79 -7.82
CA GLU A 118 -8.42 6.25 -7.15
C GLU A 118 -8.32 7.73 -6.77
N TYR A 119 -7.23 8.16 -6.14
CA TYR A 119 -7.00 9.59 -5.85
C TYR A 119 -6.85 10.42 -7.12
N ALA A 120 -6.09 9.93 -8.09
CA ALA A 120 -5.89 10.64 -9.36
C ALA A 120 -7.23 10.86 -10.09
N CYS A 121 -8.10 9.83 -10.14
CA CYS A 121 -9.44 9.95 -10.68
C CYS A 121 -10.28 10.99 -9.91
N SER A 122 -10.20 10.96 -8.57
CA SER A 122 -10.91 11.90 -7.71
C SER A 122 -10.48 13.37 -7.95
N VAL A 123 -9.18 13.65 -7.99
CA VAL A 123 -8.67 15.02 -8.14
C VAL A 123 -8.72 15.56 -9.57
N THR A 124 -8.81 14.68 -10.56
CA THR A 124 -8.98 15.06 -11.97
C THR A 124 -10.44 15.09 -12.41
N GLY A 125 -11.35 14.44 -11.67
CA GLY A 125 -12.73 14.24 -12.07
C GLY A 125 -12.90 13.29 -13.26
N LYS A 126 -11.86 12.54 -13.63
CA LYS A 126 -11.86 11.61 -14.77
C LYS A 126 -11.83 10.18 -14.27
N THR A 127 -12.74 9.34 -14.75
CA THR A 127 -12.65 7.89 -14.59
C THR A 127 -11.82 7.34 -15.74
N GLN A 128 -10.64 6.81 -15.45
CA GLN A 128 -9.73 6.30 -16.49
C GLN A 128 -8.88 5.14 -15.98
N SER A 129 -8.26 4.39 -16.89
CA SER A 129 -7.31 3.34 -16.53
C SER A 129 -5.98 3.94 -16.08
N TYR A 130 -5.18 3.17 -15.33
CA TYR A 130 -3.82 3.59 -14.97
C TYR A 130 -2.96 3.83 -16.22
N SER A 131 -3.11 3.03 -17.27
CA SER A 131 -2.37 3.19 -18.52
C SER A 131 -2.69 4.52 -19.22
N ASP A 132 -3.96 4.93 -19.21
CA ASP A 132 -4.37 6.22 -19.77
C ASP A 132 -3.86 7.38 -18.91
N LEU A 133 -3.98 7.27 -17.58
CA LEU A 133 -3.42 8.24 -16.63
C LEU A 133 -1.92 8.42 -16.84
N TYR A 134 -1.19 7.32 -16.98
CA TYR A 134 0.25 7.34 -17.21
C TYR A 134 0.59 8.06 -18.52
N ARG A 135 -0.05 7.66 -19.63
CA ARG A 135 0.19 8.26 -20.95
C ARG A 135 -0.10 9.77 -20.97
N ASP A 136 -1.16 10.20 -20.32
CA ASP A 136 -1.58 11.61 -20.31
C ASP A 136 -0.63 12.52 -19.53
N ASN A 137 0.11 11.97 -18.55
CA ASN A 137 0.95 12.77 -17.66
C ASN A 137 2.46 12.58 -17.89
N VAL A 138 2.89 11.51 -18.55
CA VAL A 138 4.32 11.23 -18.76
C VAL A 138 5.00 12.13 -19.79
N SER A 139 4.21 12.80 -20.65
CA SER A 139 4.73 13.70 -21.68
C SER A 139 5.27 15.03 -21.13
N SER A 140 5.00 15.33 -19.86
CA SER A 140 5.47 16.54 -19.19
C SER A 140 5.74 16.28 -17.72
N ASP A 141 6.98 16.45 -17.29
CA ASP A 141 7.33 16.34 -15.86
C ASP A 141 6.46 17.28 -15.00
N LEU A 142 6.13 18.46 -15.52
CA LEU A 142 5.29 19.42 -14.80
C LEU A 142 3.87 18.89 -14.56
N SER A 143 3.23 18.25 -15.56
CA SER A 143 1.87 17.72 -15.38
C SER A 143 1.86 16.55 -14.40
N ALA A 144 2.85 15.66 -14.50
CA ALA A 144 3.00 14.53 -13.58
C ALA A 144 3.26 14.99 -12.13
N ILE A 145 4.15 15.97 -11.93
CA ILE A 145 4.44 16.53 -10.59
C ILE A 145 3.20 17.25 -10.02
N GLN A 146 2.45 18.00 -10.84
CA GLN A 146 1.23 18.66 -10.39
C GLN A 146 0.14 17.65 -10.00
N LEU A 147 0.03 16.54 -10.73
CA LEU A 147 -0.86 15.45 -10.36
C LEU A 147 -0.45 14.84 -9.02
N ASP A 148 0.85 14.55 -8.83
CA ASP A 148 1.38 14.00 -7.58
C ASP A 148 1.10 14.90 -6.38
N GLN A 149 1.22 16.23 -6.53
CA GLN A 149 0.86 17.19 -5.48
C GLN A 149 -0.64 17.15 -5.13
N LYS A 150 -1.52 17.07 -6.15
CA LYS A 150 -2.97 16.98 -5.92
C LYS A 150 -3.36 15.67 -5.25
N VAL A 151 -2.81 14.55 -5.71
CA VAL A 151 -2.99 13.22 -5.13
C VAL A 151 -2.51 13.22 -3.67
N THR A 152 -1.34 13.79 -3.41
CA THR A 152 -0.78 13.94 -2.06
C THR A 152 -1.73 14.73 -1.15
N ALA A 153 -2.24 15.88 -1.62
CA ALA A 153 -3.15 16.71 -0.85
C ALA A 153 -4.47 15.97 -0.54
N ALA A 154 -5.02 15.23 -1.50
CA ALA A 154 -6.23 14.44 -1.31
C ALA A 154 -6.03 13.29 -0.33
N ALA A 155 -4.95 12.52 -0.47
CA ALA A 155 -4.63 11.39 0.39
C ALA A 155 -4.39 11.84 1.85
N LEU A 156 -3.60 12.90 2.04
CA LEU A 156 -3.42 13.50 3.37
C LEU A 156 -4.73 14.04 3.93
N GLY A 157 -5.58 14.64 3.09
CA GLY A 157 -6.87 15.22 3.48
C GLY A 157 -7.87 14.20 4.02
N VAL A 158 -7.76 12.92 3.64
CA VAL A 158 -8.58 11.83 4.19
C VAL A 158 -7.89 11.06 5.32
N GLY A 159 -6.76 11.56 5.81
CA GLY A 159 -6.07 11.03 6.99
C GLY A 159 -5.00 9.97 6.72
N GLU A 160 -4.52 9.83 5.48
CA GLU A 160 -3.39 8.93 5.21
C GLU A 160 -2.10 9.40 5.90
N SER A 161 -1.28 8.44 6.33
CA SER A 161 0.03 8.75 6.89
C SER A 161 1.00 9.23 5.81
N GLY A 162 1.92 10.13 6.17
CA GLY A 162 2.92 10.66 5.22
C GLY A 162 3.76 9.57 4.56
N ASP A 163 4.15 8.53 5.30
CA ASP A 163 4.86 7.36 4.75
C ASP A 163 4.00 6.55 3.78
N GLY A 164 2.71 6.42 4.06
CA GLY A 164 1.75 5.77 3.17
C GLY A 164 1.59 6.54 1.86
N VAL A 165 1.48 7.86 1.93
CA VAL A 165 1.40 8.73 0.75
C VAL A 165 2.71 8.71 -0.04
N ALA A 166 3.87 8.73 0.63
CA ALA A 166 5.16 8.61 -0.05
C ALA A 166 5.29 7.28 -0.82
N ALA A 167 4.85 6.16 -0.22
CA ALA A 167 4.82 4.87 -0.92
C ALA A 167 3.85 4.85 -2.10
N LEU A 168 2.71 5.55 -1.96
CA LEU A 168 1.72 5.72 -3.03
C LEU A 168 2.30 6.51 -4.21
N LEU A 169 3.07 7.58 -3.96
CA LEU A 169 3.72 8.38 -5.01
C LEU A 169 4.77 7.60 -5.82
N LEU A 170 5.34 6.52 -5.29
CA LEU A 170 6.23 5.65 -6.07
C LEU A 170 5.50 4.97 -7.24
N GLN A 171 4.17 4.90 -7.18
CA GLN A 171 3.32 4.39 -8.23
C GLN A 171 2.72 5.49 -9.11
N GLY A 172 3.10 6.76 -8.91
CA GLY A 172 2.66 7.86 -9.75
C GLY A 172 3.36 7.90 -11.12
N PRO A 173 2.76 8.50 -12.16
CA PRO A 173 3.35 8.59 -13.49
C PRO A 173 4.76 9.19 -13.50
N TYR A 174 5.02 10.22 -12.68
CA TYR A 174 6.35 10.82 -12.58
C TYR A 174 7.37 9.81 -12.08
N SER A 175 7.15 9.25 -10.89
CA SER A 175 8.04 8.26 -10.27
C SER A 175 8.30 7.06 -11.17
N ARG A 176 7.26 6.52 -11.81
CA ARG A 176 7.38 5.39 -12.74
C ARG A 176 8.19 5.75 -13.98
N PHE A 177 7.98 6.93 -14.56
CA PHE A 177 8.78 7.38 -15.70
C PHE A 177 10.25 7.57 -15.33
N GLN A 178 10.53 8.20 -14.19
CA GLN A 178 11.89 8.40 -13.70
C GLN A 178 12.59 7.05 -13.49
N GLN A 179 11.91 6.09 -12.86
CA GLN A 179 12.50 4.77 -12.59
C GLN A 179 12.63 3.90 -13.85
N ASP A 180 11.55 3.74 -14.62
CA ASP A 180 11.46 2.74 -15.69
C ASP A 180 12.07 3.21 -17.00
N VAL A 181 12.06 4.52 -17.27
CA VAL A 181 12.52 5.10 -18.55
C VAL A 181 13.83 5.86 -18.36
N GLN A 182 13.93 6.71 -17.33
CA GLN A 182 15.13 7.52 -17.10
C GLN A 182 16.21 6.76 -16.30
N GLY A 183 15.89 5.58 -15.75
CA GLY A 183 16.83 4.79 -14.96
C GLY A 183 17.24 5.47 -13.64
N THR A 184 16.44 6.43 -13.16
CA THR A 184 16.67 7.11 -11.90
C THR A 184 16.67 6.12 -10.74
N SER A 185 17.62 6.29 -9.82
CA SER A 185 17.73 5.39 -8.66
C SER A 185 16.47 5.46 -7.79
N LEU A 186 16.06 4.32 -7.22
CA LEU A 186 14.92 4.26 -6.31
C LEU A 186 15.07 5.23 -5.12
N GLN A 187 16.29 5.41 -4.61
CA GLN A 187 16.57 6.34 -3.51
C GLN A 187 16.22 7.78 -3.88
N THR A 188 16.52 8.20 -5.10
CA THR A 188 16.18 9.55 -5.60
C THR A 188 14.67 9.72 -5.75
N VAL A 189 13.97 8.70 -6.27
CA VAL A 189 12.50 8.72 -6.40
C VAL A 189 11.82 8.74 -5.02
N GLU A 190 12.36 7.99 -4.05
CA GLU A 190 11.88 8.03 -2.66
C GLU A 190 12.09 9.39 -1.99
N GLN A 191 13.22 10.06 -2.26
CA GLN A 191 13.47 11.42 -1.76
C GLN A 191 12.48 12.42 -2.37
N TYR A 192 12.20 12.31 -3.66
CA TYR A 192 11.16 13.09 -4.33
C TYR A 192 9.78 12.88 -3.69
N ALA A 193 9.37 11.62 -3.48
CA ALA A 193 8.09 11.30 -2.88
C ALA A 193 7.95 11.89 -1.47
N ARG A 194 8.96 11.69 -0.61
CA ARG A 194 9.00 12.26 0.74
C ARG A 194 9.01 13.79 0.74
N GLY A 195 9.78 14.40 -0.16
CA GLY A 195 9.83 15.85 -0.34
C GLY A 195 8.48 16.44 -0.76
N THR A 196 7.76 15.76 -1.66
CA THR A 196 6.42 16.17 -2.11
C THR A 196 5.41 16.13 -0.97
N VAL A 197 5.41 15.05 -0.17
CA VAL A 197 4.58 14.94 1.03
C VAL A 197 4.87 16.07 2.02
N ALA A 198 6.14 16.31 2.35
CA ALA A 198 6.54 17.37 3.27
C ALA A 198 6.13 18.76 2.78
N GLN A 199 6.31 19.04 1.47
CA GLN A 199 5.90 20.29 0.86
C GLN A 199 4.39 20.52 1.00
N VAL A 200 3.58 19.52 0.67
CA VAL A 200 2.10 19.64 0.73
C VAL A 200 1.63 19.80 2.17
N GLN A 201 2.20 19.06 3.12
CA GLN A 201 1.91 19.23 4.55
C GLN A 201 2.24 20.64 5.03
N ALA A 202 3.39 21.19 4.63
CA ALA A 202 3.76 22.56 4.98
C ALA A 202 2.77 23.59 4.41
N ILE A 203 2.33 23.42 3.15
CA ILE A 203 1.32 24.28 2.52
C ILE A 203 -0.02 24.21 3.27
N GLN A 204 -0.48 22.99 3.61
CA GLN A 204 -1.72 22.80 4.37
C GLN A 204 -1.64 23.43 5.77
N ALA A 205 -0.50 23.29 6.46
CA ALA A 205 -0.27 23.91 7.77
C ALA A 205 -0.34 25.45 7.70
N LEU A 206 0.24 26.05 6.66
CA LEU A 206 0.16 27.50 6.42
C LEU A 206 -1.28 27.97 6.17
N GLN A 207 -2.05 27.22 5.38
CA GLN A 207 -3.46 27.54 5.09
C GLN A 207 -4.34 27.47 6.35
N MET A 208 -4.10 26.48 7.22
CA MET A 208 -4.77 26.37 8.51
C MET A 208 -4.38 27.50 9.48
N GLY A 209 -3.08 27.85 9.53
CA GLY A 209 -2.58 28.95 10.36
C GLY A 209 -3.06 30.34 9.93
N GLN A 210 -3.31 30.55 8.63
CA GLN A 210 -3.91 31.79 8.13
C GLN A 210 -5.41 31.88 8.41
N SER A 211 -6.14 30.76 8.42
CA SER A 211 -7.58 30.73 8.71
C SER A 211 -7.92 31.15 10.15
N GLN A 212 -6.99 30.96 11.10
CA GLN A 212 -7.16 31.41 12.49
C GLN A 212 -6.80 32.88 12.73
N ARG A 213 -6.18 33.57 11.76
CA ARG A 213 -5.71 34.96 11.88
C ARG A 213 -6.66 36.00 11.27
N MET A 214 -7.86 35.63 10.83
CA MET A 214 -8.85 36.63 10.43
C MET A 214 -9.39 37.36 11.67
N PRO A 215 -9.11 38.67 11.86
CA PRO A 215 -9.76 39.44 12.90
C PRO A 215 -11.25 39.53 12.57
N PRO A 216 -12.16 39.57 13.57
CA PRO A 216 -13.55 39.88 13.30
C PRO A 216 -13.59 41.25 12.62
N ARG A 217 -14.11 41.29 11.38
CA ARG A 217 -14.43 42.55 10.69
C ARG A 217 -15.33 43.35 11.63
N ALA A 218 -14.77 44.38 12.25
CA ALA A 218 -15.53 45.34 13.02
C ALA A 218 -16.64 45.90 12.11
N ARG A 219 -17.89 45.60 12.46
CA ARG A 219 -19.05 46.33 11.97
C ARG A 219 -18.97 47.74 12.56
N ASN A 220 -18.21 48.62 11.89
CA ASN A 220 -18.50 50.04 11.93
C ASN A 220 -19.58 50.29 10.88
N LEU A 221 -20.83 50.28 11.33
CA LEU A 221 -21.90 50.98 10.65
C LEU A 221 -22.23 52.17 11.54
N GLU A 222 -21.63 53.30 11.17
CA GLU A 222 -22.00 54.63 11.62
C GLU A 222 -23.48 54.87 11.30
N ARG A 223 -24.29 55.18 12.32
CA ARG A 223 -25.06 56.43 12.48
C ARG A 223 -25.96 56.35 13.70
#